data_AF-A0A9E6WG27-F1
#
_entry.id   AF-A0A9E6WG27-F1
#
_cell.length_a   1.000
_cell.length_b   1.000
_cell.length_c   1.000
_cell.angle_alpha   90.00
_cell.angle_beta   90.00
_cell.angle_gamma   90.00
#
_symmetry.space_group_name_H-M   'P 1'
#
loop_
_entity.id
_entity.type
_entity.pdbx_description
1 polymer ?
#
loop_
_entity_poly.entity_id
_entity_poly.type
_entity_poly.pdbx_seq_one_letter_code
_entity_poly.pdbx_strand_id
1 'polypeptide(L)'
;TPNVVIEAVSRTQIRQALPQAACFVVPNVTSLRDFMRYRRSERTNWARLTRRETMAIFVPHDASPQEVRDCLHEELAQALGPLNDLYRLRDSVFNDDNVHTVLTGFDMLILRATYSPALRSGMSRTEVAARLPRILSTLNPAGDGIPGRPQIGTPRAWIDAIQTALGPGSSTAQREAAIARALQVAAEARLDDHRRAFGHYIAGRMIQNQDPDLAQRHYATAQSYYDRTPGTELHQAYLSAQMAAHAISRGDGRAALARIGPAMAAARDAENAGLLATLMLLQAEAFTLTGNLEAARAVRLDSLGWARYGFGPDWAVRAKMREIAVLNPARF
;
A
#
# COMPACT_ATOMS: atom_id res chain seq x y z
N THR A 1 0.51 -28.36 -0.80
CA THR A 1 -0.21 -27.08 -0.63
C THR A 1 -0.79 -27.05 0.76
N PRO A 2 -0.71 -25.92 1.50
CA PRO A 2 -1.30 -25.82 2.83
C PRO A 2 -2.83 -25.86 2.76
N ASN A 3 -3.47 -26.34 3.83
CA ASN A 3 -4.87 -26.08 4.12
C ASN A 3 -5.01 -24.67 4.69
N VAL A 4 -5.80 -23.81 4.05
CA VAL A 4 -6.00 -22.42 4.46
C VAL A 4 -7.41 -22.25 4.99
N VAL A 5 -7.52 -21.84 6.25
CA VAL A 5 -8.79 -21.51 6.91
C VAL A 5 -8.91 -20.00 6.98
N ILE A 6 -10.04 -19.45 6.52
CA ILE A 6 -10.34 -18.02 6.65
C ILE A 6 -11.44 -17.89 7.70
N GLU A 7 -11.16 -17.14 8.77
CA GLU A 7 -12.13 -16.83 9.81
C GLU A 7 -12.44 -15.33 9.79
N ALA A 8 -13.71 -15.01 9.60
CA ALA A 8 -14.24 -13.66 9.71
C ALA A 8 -14.42 -13.30 11.19
N VAL A 9 -13.72 -12.26 11.65
CA VAL A 9 -13.72 -11.79 13.06
C VAL A 9 -13.94 -10.29 13.11
N SER A 10 -14.27 -9.71 14.27
CA SER A 10 -14.40 -8.25 14.38
C SER A 10 -13.04 -7.58 14.54
N ARG A 11 -12.89 -6.32 14.10
CA ARG A 11 -11.67 -5.52 14.37
C ARG A 11 -11.34 -5.46 15.86
N THR A 12 -12.35 -5.46 16.73
CA THR A 12 -12.13 -5.48 18.19
C THR A 12 -11.44 -6.77 18.64
N GLN A 13 -11.86 -7.92 18.11
CA GLN A 13 -11.22 -9.20 18.39
C GLN A 13 -9.79 -9.25 17.84
N ILE A 14 -9.56 -8.71 16.63
CA ILE A 14 -8.21 -8.60 16.04
C ILE A 14 -7.32 -7.76 16.96
N ARG A 15 -7.72 -6.56 17.36
CA ARG A 15 -6.91 -5.70 18.24
C ARG A 15 -6.61 -6.33 19.60
N GLN A 16 -7.52 -7.14 20.14
CA GLN A 16 -7.26 -7.89 21.38
C GLN A 16 -6.22 -9.00 21.19
N ALA A 17 -6.18 -9.60 20.00
CA ALA A 17 -5.24 -10.66 19.66
C ALA A 17 -3.85 -10.09 19.28
N LEU A 18 -3.84 -9.11 18.36
CA LEU A 18 -2.68 -8.39 17.83
C LEU A 18 -3.04 -6.89 17.64
N PRO A 19 -2.66 -6.02 18.59
CA PRO A 19 -3.11 -4.62 18.61
C PRO A 19 -2.78 -3.78 17.37
N GLN A 20 -1.71 -4.13 16.66
CA GLN A 20 -1.21 -3.37 15.50
C GLN A 20 -1.66 -3.93 14.15
N ALA A 21 -2.41 -5.03 14.15
CA ALA A 21 -2.84 -5.71 12.94
C ALA A 21 -4.22 -5.24 12.49
N ALA A 22 -4.39 -5.04 11.18
CA ALA A 22 -5.72 -4.89 10.56
C ALA A 22 -6.35 -6.26 10.27
N CYS A 23 -5.51 -7.18 9.80
CA CYS A 23 -5.71 -8.61 9.58
C CYS A 23 -4.37 -9.31 9.84
N PHE A 24 -4.38 -10.64 9.93
CA PHE A 24 -3.15 -11.40 10.11
C PHE A 24 -3.30 -12.89 9.77
N VAL A 25 -2.20 -13.50 9.35
CA VAL A 25 -2.05 -14.92 9.09
C VAL A 25 -1.20 -15.62 10.16
N VAL A 26 -1.64 -16.81 10.59
CA VAL A 26 -0.95 -17.62 11.63
C VAL A 26 -0.83 -19.08 11.21
N PRO A 27 0.34 -19.72 11.41
CA PRO A 27 0.52 -21.13 11.08
C PRO A 27 -0.05 -22.04 12.17
N ASN A 28 -0.39 -23.26 11.74
CA ASN A 28 -0.75 -24.41 12.58
C ASN A 28 -1.96 -24.18 13.51
N VAL A 29 -2.82 -23.21 13.24
CA VAL A 29 -4.09 -22.99 13.97
C VAL A 29 -5.24 -22.93 12.98
N THR A 30 -6.47 -23.12 13.47
CA THR A 30 -7.69 -23.14 12.65
C THR A 30 -8.75 -22.17 13.12
N SER A 31 -8.55 -21.52 14.27
CA SER A 31 -9.47 -20.50 14.77
C SER A 31 -8.78 -19.44 15.63
N LEU A 32 -9.41 -18.30 15.84
CA LEU A 32 -8.90 -17.20 16.65
C LEU A 32 -8.77 -17.65 18.11
N ARG A 33 -9.70 -18.47 18.57
CA ARG A 33 -9.65 -19.10 19.90
C ARG A 33 -8.43 -20.00 20.05
N ASP A 34 -8.09 -20.78 19.02
CA ASP A 34 -6.88 -21.61 19.03
C ASP A 34 -5.63 -20.74 19.03
N PHE A 35 -5.58 -19.70 18.20
CA PHE A 35 -4.50 -18.73 18.23
C PHE A 35 -4.31 -18.14 19.63
N MET A 36 -5.37 -17.64 20.25
CA MET A 36 -5.29 -17.06 21.60
C MET A 36 -4.75 -18.02 22.65
N ARG A 37 -5.04 -19.33 22.52
CA ARG A 37 -4.49 -20.39 23.38
C ARG A 37 -3.01 -20.65 23.12
N TYR A 38 -2.56 -20.61 21.85
CA TYR A 38 -1.24 -21.06 21.44
C TYR A 38 -0.26 -19.94 21.01
N ARG A 39 -0.66 -18.67 21.06
CA ARG A 39 0.08 -17.49 20.56
C ARG A 39 1.49 -17.28 21.16
N ARG A 40 1.81 -17.96 22.26
CA ARG A 40 3.14 -17.94 22.90
C ARG A 40 3.86 -19.29 22.85
N SER A 41 3.36 -20.21 22.05
CA SER A 41 3.94 -21.54 21.87
C SER A 41 4.62 -21.66 20.52
N GLU A 42 5.56 -22.62 20.41
CA GLU A 42 6.29 -22.90 19.18
C GLU A 42 5.39 -23.27 18.00
N ARG A 43 4.15 -23.70 18.28
CA ARG A 43 3.14 -24.03 17.27
C ARG A 43 2.90 -22.87 16.29
N THR A 44 2.88 -21.64 16.80
CA THR A 44 2.57 -20.43 16.00
C THR A 44 3.82 -19.68 15.53
N ASN A 45 5.02 -20.24 15.78
CA ASN A 45 6.29 -19.59 15.51
C ASN A 45 6.72 -19.75 14.04
N TRP A 46 6.58 -18.68 13.26
CA TRP A 46 7.01 -18.61 11.86
C TRP A 46 8.48 -18.97 11.64
N ALA A 47 9.38 -18.58 12.57
CA ALA A 47 10.82 -18.81 12.41
C ALA A 47 11.20 -20.30 12.49
N ARG A 48 10.34 -21.15 13.06
CA ARG A 48 10.55 -22.59 13.17
C ARG A 48 9.77 -23.40 12.13
N LEU A 49 8.98 -22.73 11.29
CA LEU A 49 8.13 -23.39 10.33
C LEU A 49 8.94 -23.87 9.11
N THR A 50 9.06 -25.18 8.94
CA THR A 50 9.74 -25.78 7.78
C THR A 50 8.77 -26.16 6.66
N ARG A 51 7.54 -26.53 7.02
CA ARG A 51 6.46 -26.88 6.08
C ARG A 51 5.17 -26.19 6.49
N ARG A 52 4.44 -25.67 5.49
CA ARG A 52 3.11 -25.09 5.67
C ARG A 52 2.06 -26.14 5.39
N GLU A 53 1.41 -26.59 6.46
CA GLU A 53 0.33 -27.59 6.37
C GLU A 53 -1.03 -26.98 6.69
N THR A 54 -1.09 -26.11 7.69
CA THR A 54 -2.32 -25.40 8.06
C THR A 54 -2.00 -23.93 8.32
N MET A 55 -2.78 -23.04 7.71
CA MET A 55 -2.71 -21.59 7.89
C MET A 55 -4.10 -21.07 8.23
N ALA A 56 -4.21 -20.20 9.24
CA ALA A 56 -5.44 -19.45 9.48
C ALA A 56 -5.24 -17.98 9.13
N ILE A 57 -6.22 -17.40 8.45
CA ILE A 57 -6.29 -15.98 8.11
C ILE A 57 -7.47 -15.37 8.87
N PHE A 58 -7.22 -14.27 9.56
CA PHE A 58 -8.24 -13.55 10.34
C PHE A 58 -8.55 -12.22 9.66
N VAL A 59 -9.79 -12.06 9.18
CA VAL A 59 -10.21 -10.89 8.40
C VAL A 59 -11.33 -10.13 9.11
N PRO A 60 -11.28 -8.78 9.17
CA PRO A 60 -12.30 -7.98 9.84
C PRO A 60 -13.62 -7.93 9.04
N HIS A 61 -14.69 -8.56 9.51
CA HIS A 61 -16.01 -8.49 8.83
C HIS A 61 -16.71 -7.13 8.94
N ASP A 62 -16.25 -6.27 9.84
CA ASP A 62 -16.74 -4.92 10.10
C ASP A 62 -15.86 -3.82 9.44
N ALA A 63 -15.01 -4.20 8.47
CA ALA A 63 -14.24 -3.29 7.64
C ALA A 63 -14.95 -2.95 6.31
N SER A 64 -14.37 -2.05 5.50
CA SER A 64 -14.92 -1.79 4.16
C SER A 64 -14.70 -2.99 3.23
N PRO A 65 -15.52 -3.18 2.19
CA PRO A 65 -15.32 -4.25 1.21
C PRO A 65 -13.91 -4.27 0.62
N GLN A 66 -13.36 -3.10 0.30
CA GLN A 66 -11.97 -2.99 -0.17
C GLN A 66 -10.97 -3.48 0.89
N GLU A 67 -11.07 -3.03 2.14
CA GLU A 67 -10.12 -3.44 3.18
C GLU A 67 -10.17 -4.95 3.45
N VAL A 68 -11.36 -5.56 3.42
CA VAL A 68 -11.53 -7.03 3.49
C VAL A 68 -10.80 -7.71 2.33
N ARG A 69 -10.97 -7.20 1.11
CA ARG A 69 -10.30 -7.74 -0.09
C ARG A 69 -8.78 -7.58 0.00
N ASP A 70 -8.31 -6.41 0.39
CA ASP A 70 -6.90 -6.06 0.52
C ASP A 70 -6.21 -6.99 1.54
N CYS A 71 -6.85 -7.20 2.70
CA CYS A 71 -6.45 -8.21 3.67
C CYS A 71 -6.41 -9.63 3.09
N LEU A 72 -7.42 -10.03 2.32
CA LEU A 72 -7.43 -11.35 1.70
C LEU A 72 -6.29 -11.52 0.68
N HIS A 73 -5.92 -10.49 -0.08
CA HIS A 73 -4.78 -10.55 -0.98
C HIS A 73 -3.47 -10.75 -0.22
N GLU A 74 -3.20 -9.93 0.79
CA GLU A 74 -1.97 -9.97 1.58
C GLU A 74 -1.83 -11.28 2.35
N GLU A 75 -2.83 -11.59 3.18
CA GLU A 75 -2.73 -12.70 4.12
C GLU A 75 -2.76 -14.06 3.41
N LEU A 76 -3.49 -14.17 2.29
CA LEU A 76 -3.47 -15.39 1.49
C LEU A 76 -2.14 -15.54 0.76
N ALA A 77 -1.59 -14.46 0.21
CA ALA A 77 -0.30 -14.50 -0.46
C ALA A 77 0.82 -14.85 0.52
N GLN A 78 0.79 -14.30 1.74
CA GLN A 78 1.74 -14.67 2.80
C GLN A 78 1.52 -16.09 3.33
N ALA A 79 0.27 -16.58 3.39
CA ALA A 79 -0.02 -17.98 3.73
C ALA A 79 0.60 -18.96 2.71
N LEU A 80 0.62 -18.60 1.44
CA LEU A 80 1.10 -19.43 0.33
C LEU A 80 2.58 -19.25 0.00
N GLY A 81 3.07 -18.01 0.09
CA GLY A 81 4.36 -17.57 -0.45
C GLY A 81 5.25 -16.87 0.57
N PRO A 82 6.16 -15.98 0.15
CA PRO A 82 7.01 -15.23 1.06
C PRO A 82 6.22 -14.53 2.17
N LEU A 83 6.79 -14.50 3.38
CA LEU A 83 6.21 -13.78 4.52
C LEU A 83 6.85 -12.40 4.70
N ASN A 84 8.06 -12.21 4.17
CA ASN A 84 8.80 -10.97 4.40
C ASN A 84 8.33 -9.90 3.42
N ASP A 85 7.97 -8.76 3.97
CA ASP A 85 7.77 -7.55 3.20
C ASP A 85 9.10 -6.83 2.99
N LEU A 86 9.26 -6.23 1.81
CA LEU A 86 10.49 -5.61 1.39
C LEU A 86 10.18 -4.29 0.68
N TYR A 87 10.56 -3.17 1.31
CA TYR A 87 10.45 -1.83 0.75
C TYR A 87 11.02 -1.62 -0.66
N ARG A 88 11.87 -2.52 -1.17
CA ARG A 88 12.40 -2.42 -2.54
C ARG A 88 11.46 -2.97 -3.63
N LEU A 89 10.40 -3.69 -3.25
CA LEU A 89 9.45 -4.32 -4.15
C LEU A 89 8.32 -3.35 -4.54
N ARG A 90 8.62 -2.40 -5.43
CA ARG A 90 7.70 -1.31 -5.80
C ARG A 90 6.33 -1.74 -6.34
N ASP A 91 6.21 -2.90 -6.98
CA ASP A 91 4.99 -3.39 -7.64
C ASP A 91 4.56 -4.73 -7.01
N SER A 92 4.30 -4.73 -5.71
CA SER A 92 4.07 -5.96 -4.94
C SER A 92 3.27 -5.69 -3.69
N VAL A 93 2.37 -6.60 -3.34
CA VAL A 93 1.72 -6.65 -2.02
C VAL A 93 2.73 -6.95 -0.91
N PHE A 94 3.87 -7.59 -1.23
CA PHE A 94 4.96 -7.86 -0.27
C PHE A 94 5.86 -6.64 -0.02
N ASN A 95 5.28 -5.44 0.05
CA ASN A 95 5.99 -4.19 0.27
C ASN A 95 5.37 -3.43 1.44
N ASP A 96 6.20 -3.11 2.42
CA ASP A 96 5.84 -2.36 3.64
C ASP A 96 5.42 -0.88 3.39
N ASP A 97 5.30 -0.43 2.15
CA ASP A 97 4.75 0.90 1.82
C ASP A 97 3.21 0.93 1.75
N ASN A 98 2.56 -0.25 1.74
CA ASN A 98 1.11 -0.44 1.67
C ASN A 98 0.43 0.26 0.48
N VAL A 99 1.15 0.47 -0.62
CA VAL A 99 0.61 1.14 -1.81
C VAL A 99 -0.16 0.15 -2.68
N HIS A 100 0.41 -1.02 -2.93
CA HIS A 100 -0.24 -2.11 -3.68
C HIS A 100 -0.97 -3.03 -2.71
N THR A 101 -2.28 -3.15 -2.89
CA THR A 101 -3.13 -3.99 -2.02
C THR A 101 -3.81 -5.14 -2.77
N VAL A 102 -3.54 -5.27 -4.06
CA VAL A 102 -4.00 -6.36 -4.93
C VAL A 102 -2.79 -7.03 -5.54
N LEU A 103 -2.82 -8.37 -5.63
CA LEU A 103 -1.71 -9.17 -6.15
C LEU A 103 -1.36 -8.77 -7.58
N THR A 104 -0.10 -8.38 -7.78
CA THR A 104 0.41 -7.93 -9.07
C THR A 104 0.88 -9.11 -9.93
N GLY A 105 1.25 -8.83 -11.18
CA GLY A 105 1.90 -9.84 -12.03
C GLY A 105 3.20 -10.37 -11.42
N PHE A 106 3.94 -9.51 -10.70
CA PHE A 106 5.14 -9.92 -9.95
C PHE A 106 4.78 -10.90 -8.83
N ASP A 107 3.78 -10.58 -8.00
CA ASP A 107 3.36 -11.44 -6.89
C ASP A 107 2.92 -12.81 -7.37
N MET A 108 2.12 -12.85 -8.44
CA MET A 108 1.66 -14.10 -9.04
C MET A 108 2.82 -14.93 -9.60
N LEU A 109 3.84 -14.31 -10.18
CA LEU A 109 5.04 -15.01 -10.63
C LEU A 109 5.82 -15.61 -9.45
N ILE A 110 5.97 -14.87 -8.35
CA ILE A 110 6.65 -15.34 -7.13
C ILE A 110 5.89 -16.50 -6.48
N LEU A 111 4.57 -16.41 -6.39
CA LEU A 111 3.73 -17.50 -5.88
C LEU A 111 3.87 -18.76 -6.76
N ARG A 112 3.78 -18.64 -8.08
CA ARG A 112 3.98 -19.77 -9.00
C ARG A 112 5.37 -20.38 -8.89
N ALA A 113 6.41 -19.54 -8.78
CA ALA A 113 7.79 -20.00 -8.59
C ALA A 113 7.95 -20.76 -7.27
N THR A 114 7.31 -20.29 -6.19
CA THR A 114 7.32 -20.92 -4.86
C THR A 114 6.79 -22.35 -4.89
N TYR A 115 5.81 -22.64 -5.75
CA TYR A 115 5.23 -23.97 -5.93
C TYR A 115 5.81 -24.77 -7.09
N SER A 116 6.94 -24.34 -7.67
CA SER A 116 7.64 -25.13 -8.68
C SER A 116 8.04 -26.51 -8.12
N PRO A 117 7.83 -27.62 -8.86
CA PRO A 117 8.29 -28.95 -8.44
C PRO A 117 9.81 -29.04 -8.24
N ALA A 118 10.56 -28.10 -8.81
CA ALA A 118 11.99 -28.00 -8.61
C ALA A 118 12.36 -27.45 -7.22
N LEU A 119 11.42 -26.89 -6.44
CA LEU A 119 11.66 -26.42 -5.09
C LEU A 119 11.01 -27.37 -4.07
N ARG A 120 11.65 -27.53 -2.90
CA ARG A 120 11.11 -28.30 -1.77
C ARG A 120 11.47 -27.64 -0.45
N SER A 121 10.62 -27.82 0.56
CA SER A 121 10.88 -27.39 1.94
C SER A 121 12.24 -27.88 2.45
N GLY A 122 12.94 -27.03 3.19
CA GLY A 122 14.27 -27.31 3.74
C GLY A 122 15.45 -26.98 2.82
N MET A 123 15.21 -26.54 1.58
CA MET A 123 16.28 -26.02 0.73
C MET A 123 16.90 -24.75 1.32
N SER A 124 18.22 -24.66 1.23
CA SER A 124 18.98 -23.44 1.53
C SER A 124 18.71 -22.35 0.50
N ARG A 125 19.00 -21.10 0.88
CA ARG A 125 18.90 -19.94 -0.03
C ARG A 125 19.72 -20.13 -1.31
N THR A 126 20.91 -20.74 -1.21
CA THR A 126 21.79 -20.99 -2.36
C THR A 126 21.20 -22.04 -3.31
N GLU A 127 20.62 -23.12 -2.77
CA GLU A 127 19.95 -24.14 -3.59
C GLU A 127 18.74 -23.58 -4.34
N VAL A 128 17.94 -22.74 -3.68
CA VAL A 128 16.81 -22.06 -4.32
C VAL A 128 17.33 -21.12 -5.41
N ALA A 129 18.30 -20.26 -5.09
CA ALA A 129 18.87 -19.30 -6.03
C ALA A 129 19.42 -19.97 -7.30
N ALA A 130 20.07 -21.14 -7.17
CA ALA A 130 20.58 -21.90 -8.31
C ALA A 130 19.47 -22.46 -9.23
N ARG A 131 18.24 -22.63 -8.72
CA ARG A 131 17.10 -23.18 -9.46
C ARG A 131 16.21 -22.10 -10.06
N LEU A 132 16.18 -20.91 -9.46
CA LEU A 132 15.32 -19.80 -9.87
C LEU A 132 15.46 -19.43 -11.36
N PRO A 133 16.65 -19.31 -11.97
CA PRO A 133 16.77 -18.91 -13.38
C PRO A 133 15.92 -19.77 -14.31
N ARG A 134 16.09 -21.11 -14.24
CA ARG A 134 15.31 -22.04 -15.06
C ARG A 134 13.81 -22.00 -14.75
N ILE A 135 13.43 -21.84 -13.49
CA ILE A 135 12.01 -21.74 -13.10
C ILE A 135 11.40 -20.47 -13.71
N LEU A 136 12.10 -19.34 -13.61
CA LEU A 136 11.64 -18.05 -14.09
C LEU A 136 11.59 -17.99 -15.63
N SER A 137 12.57 -18.54 -16.35
CA SER A 137 12.52 -18.63 -17.82
C SER A 137 11.33 -19.45 -18.31
N THR A 138 10.95 -20.51 -17.58
CA THR A 138 9.74 -21.29 -17.90
C THR A 138 8.45 -20.52 -17.59
N LEU A 139 8.37 -19.82 -16.45
CA LEU A 139 7.16 -19.13 -16.01
C LEU A 139 6.94 -17.78 -16.71
N ASN A 140 8.02 -17.11 -17.12
CA ASN A 140 8.03 -15.79 -17.73
C ASN A 140 9.19 -15.66 -18.74
N PRO A 141 9.12 -16.35 -19.90
CA PRO A 141 10.18 -16.33 -20.92
C PRO A 141 10.45 -14.94 -21.49
N ALA A 142 9.46 -14.04 -21.50
CA ALA A 142 9.65 -12.66 -21.92
C ALA A 142 10.68 -11.91 -21.06
N GLY A 143 10.87 -12.33 -19.80
CA GLY A 143 11.87 -11.77 -18.90
C GLY A 143 13.31 -12.08 -19.27
N ASP A 144 13.58 -13.15 -20.04
CA ASP A 144 14.95 -13.57 -20.38
C ASP A 144 15.66 -12.52 -21.26
N GLY A 145 14.91 -11.74 -22.04
CA GLY A 145 15.43 -10.66 -22.87
C GLY A 145 15.58 -9.32 -22.13
N ILE A 146 15.18 -9.24 -20.86
CA ILE A 146 15.17 -7.98 -20.09
C ILE A 146 16.40 -7.95 -19.18
N PRO A 147 17.29 -6.94 -19.30
CA PRO A 147 18.42 -6.79 -18.39
C PRO A 147 17.96 -6.66 -16.94
N GLY A 148 18.50 -7.50 -16.07
CA GLY A 148 18.27 -7.42 -14.62
C GLY A 148 18.76 -6.08 -14.06
N ARG A 149 17.94 -5.46 -13.20
CA ARG A 149 18.30 -4.23 -12.47
C ARG A 149 18.52 -4.58 -11.00
N PRO A 150 19.77 -4.82 -10.56
CA PRO A 150 20.03 -5.17 -9.17
C PRO A 150 19.62 -4.01 -8.26
N GLN A 151 18.77 -4.30 -7.27
CA GLN A 151 18.36 -3.33 -6.26
C GLN A 151 19.19 -3.55 -4.99
N ILE A 152 19.77 -2.48 -4.45
CA ILE A 152 20.43 -2.53 -3.16
C ILE A 152 19.43 -2.79 -2.04
N GLY A 153 19.88 -3.52 -1.01
CA GLY A 153 19.08 -3.75 0.20
C GLY A 153 18.66 -2.45 0.86
N THR A 154 17.46 -2.42 1.44
CA THR A 154 17.00 -1.26 2.21
C THR A 154 17.77 -1.21 3.53
N PRO A 155 18.46 -0.10 3.87
CA PRO A 155 19.19 0.02 5.12
C PRO A 155 18.26 -0.14 6.34
N ARG A 156 18.70 -0.89 7.36
CA ARG A 156 17.88 -1.11 8.57
C ARG A 156 17.53 0.21 9.27
N ALA A 157 18.48 1.13 9.37
CA ALA A 157 18.27 2.46 9.93
C ALA A 157 17.19 3.27 9.19
N TRP A 158 17.03 3.05 7.87
CA TRP A 158 15.94 3.67 7.11
C TRP A 158 14.60 3.03 7.48
N ILE A 159 14.54 1.70 7.55
CA ILE A 159 13.32 0.95 7.93
C ILE A 159 12.85 1.37 9.31
N ASP A 160 13.74 1.39 10.31
CA ASP A 160 13.41 1.78 11.68
C ASP A 160 12.85 3.19 11.76
N ALA A 161 13.42 4.11 10.97
CA ALA A 161 13.00 5.49 10.90
C ALA A 161 11.61 5.64 10.27
N ILE A 162 11.33 4.95 9.17
CA ILE A 162 10.00 4.94 8.53
C ILE A 162 8.95 4.31 9.46
N GLN A 163 9.26 3.17 10.08
CA GLN A 163 8.38 2.51 11.04
C GLN A 163 8.09 3.40 12.25
N THR A 164 9.08 4.16 12.74
CA THR A 164 8.87 5.12 13.84
C THR A 164 8.00 6.31 13.40
N ALA A 165 8.20 6.81 12.17
CA ALA A 165 7.46 7.94 11.62
C ALA A 165 5.96 7.62 11.40
N LEU A 166 5.66 6.42 10.93
CA LEU A 166 4.29 5.97 10.64
C LEU A 166 3.64 5.24 11.82
N GLY A 167 4.44 4.59 12.65
CA GLY A 167 3.99 3.72 13.73
C GLY A 167 3.15 4.43 14.80
N PRO A 168 2.27 3.69 15.49
CA PRO A 168 1.50 4.23 16.60
C PRO A 168 2.37 4.44 17.84
N GLY A 169 1.93 5.33 18.73
CA GLY A 169 2.64 5.63 19.99
C GLY A 169 3.77 6.66 19.88
N SER A 170 4.25 6.98 18.68
CA SER A 170 5.22 8.07 18.46
C SER A 170 4.55 9.46 18.56
N SER A 171 5.16 10.34 19.35
CA SER A 171 4.80 11.78 19.40
C SER A 171 5.15 12.49 18.09
N THR A 172 4.57 13.68 17.86
CA THR A 172 4.84 14.48 16.66
C THR A 172 6.33 14.76 16.47
N ALA A 173 7.03 15.22 17.51
CA ALA A 173 8.47 15.49 17.44
C ALA A 173 9.31 14.23 17.13
N GLN A 174 8.92 13.06 17.66
CA GLN A 174 9.59 11.80 17.32
C GLN A 174 9.37 11.42 15.85
N ARG A 175 8.16 11.62 15.32
CA ARG A 175 7.87 11.35 13.90
C ARG A 175 8.65 12.27 12.96
N GLU A 176 8.75 13.55 13.31
CA GLU A 176 9.53 14.55 12.57
C GLU A 176 11.03 14.21 12.57
N ALA A 177 11.60 13.86 13.73
CA ALA A 177 12.99 13.43 13.82
C ALA A 177 13.24 12.14 13.03
N ALA A 178 12.30 11.19 13.09
CA ALA A 178 12.40 9.93 12.36
C ALA A 178 12.34 10.13 10.84
N ILE A 179 11.43 10.97 10.33
CA ILE A 179 11.36 11.20 8.88
C ILE A 179 12.59 11.96 8.38
N ALA A 180 13.12 12.92 9.15
CA ALA A 180 14.38 13.59 8.83
C ALA A 180 15.54 12.58 8.75
N ARG A 181 15.61 11.64 9.71
CA ARG A 181 16.60 10.56 9.70
C ARG A 181 16.44 9.65 8.48
N ALA A 182 15.22 9.27 8.12
CA ALA A 182 14.96 8.43 6.95
C ALA A 182 15.45 9.10 5.66
N LEU A 183 15.17 10.40 5.47
CA LEU A 183 15.66 11.16 4.31
C LEU A 183 17.20 11.24 4.27
N GLN A 184 17.84 11.43 5.42
CA GLN A 184 19.29 11.43 5.53
C GLN A 184 19.89 10.06 5.15
N VAL A 185 19.39 8.97 5.74
CA VAL A 185 19.87 7.60 5.42
C VAL A 185 19.69 7.30 3.94
N ALA A 186 18.55 7.69 3.35
CA ALA A 186 18.28 7.45 1.94
C ALA A 186 19.30 8.16 1.03
N ALA A 187 19.69 9.39 1.38
CA ALA A 187 20.72 10.13 0.66
C ALA A 187 22.12 9.49 0.83
N GLU A 188 22.51 9.15 2.07
CA GLU A 188 23.80 8.52 2.38
C GLU A 188 23.96 7.16 1.67
N ALA A 189 22.89 6.36 1.65
CA ALA A 189 22.86 5.05 1.01
C ALA A 189 22.60 5.09 -0.50
N ARG A 190 22.41 6.29 -1.09
CA ARG A 190 22.08 6.49 -2.51
C ARG A 190 20.85 5.66 -2.96
N LEU A 191 19.79 5.69 -2.14
CA LEU A 191 18.50 5.15 -2.54
C LEU A 191 17.88 6.10 -3.58
N ASP A 192 18.18 5.91 -4.86
CA ASP A 192 17.70 6.79 -5.94
C ASP A 192 16.44 6.24 -6.64
N ASP A 193 15.55 5.61 -5.86
CA ASP A 193 14.32 4.96 -6.33
C ASP A 193 13.08 5.36 -5.51
N HIS A 194 11.99 4.61 -5.66
CA HIS A 194 10.70 4.84 -5.00
C HIS A 194 10.79 4.92 -3.47
N ARG A 195 11.80 4.34 -2.83
CA ARG A 195 11.99 4.44 -1.37
C ARG A 195 12.32 5.87 -0.93
N ARG A 196 13.14 6.58 -1.70
CA ARG A 196 13.44 8.00 -1.42
C ARG A 196 12.24 8.89 -1.73
N ALA A 197 11.49 8.55 -2.77
CA ALA A 197 10.21 9.17 -3.05
C ALA A 197 9.22 9.00 -1.88
N PHE A 198 9.12 7.80 -1.32
CA PHE A 198 8.25 7.48 -0.19
C PHE A 198 8.59 8.28 1.06
N GLY A 199 9.88 8.43 1.38
CA GLY A 199 10.32 9.31 2.47
C GLY A 199 9.87 10.77 2.28
N HIS A 200 10.00 11.29 1.05
CA HIS A 200 9.51 12.64 0.75
C HIS A 200 7.98 12.74 0.78
N TYR A 201 7.26 11.73 0.30
CA TYR A 201 5.80 11.68 0.38
C TYR A 201 5.32 11.77 1.83
N ILE A 202 5.92 10.99 2.74
CA ILE A 202 5.58 11.03 4.17
C ILE A 202 5.90 12.39 4.78
N ALA A 203 7.08 12.97 4.48
CA ALA A 203 7.46 14.29 4.97
C ALA A 203 6.46 15.36 4.52
N GLY A 204 6.03 15.32 3.26
CA GLY A 204 5.00 16.21 2.73
C GLY A 204 3.66 16.05 3.48
N ARG A 205 3.21 14.81 3.68
CA ARG A 205 1.96 14.50 4.41
C ARG A 205 1.97 15.01 5.85
N MET A 206 3.12 14.98 6.52
CA MET A 206 3.26 15.45 7.89
C MET A 206 3.20 16.97 8.02
N ILE A 207 3.88 17.69 7.11
CA ILE A 207 4.02 19.15 7.19
C ILE A 207 2.89 19.91 6.50
N GLN A 208 2.06 19.26 5.66
CA GLN A 208 1.07 19.94 4.81
C GLN A 208 0.10 20.89 5.51
N ASN A 209 -0.25 20.63 6.78
CA ASN A 209 -1.16 21.50 7.54
C ASN A 209 -0.43 22.69 8.18
N GLN A 210 0.90 22.60 8.34
CA GLN A 210 1.74 23.60 9.00
C GLN A 210 2.41 24.50 7.97
N ASP A 211 3.02 23.91 6.94
CA ASP A 211 3.68 24.58 5.81
C ASP A 211 3.30 23.87 4.49
N PRO A 212 2.18 24.29 3.87
CA PRO A 212 1.71 23.73 2.60
C PRO A 212 2.74 23.86 1.47
N ASP A 213 3.52 24.94 1.45
CA ASP A 213 4.50 25.19 0.39
C ASP A 213 5.69 24.23 0.50
N LEU A 214 6.17 23.99 1.73
CA LEU A 214 7.18 22.96 1.98
C LEU A 214 6.67 21.57 1.66
N ALA A 215 5.41 21.26 1.97
CA ALA A 215 4.81 19.99 1.57
C ALA A 215 4.81 19.83 0.05
N GLN A 216 4.45 20.86 -0.72
CA GLN A 216 4.52 20.81 -2.18
C GLN A 216 5.95 20.60 -2.69
N ARG A 217 6.97 21.19 -2.06
CA ARG A 217 8.39 20.92 -2.41
C ARG A 217 8.78 19.47 -2.18
N HIS A 218 8.34 18.87 -1.07
CA HIS A 218 8.53 17.45 -0.82
C HIS A 218 7.81 16.58 -1.85
N TYR A 219 6.56 16.91 -2.19
CA TYR A 219 5.81 16.20 -3.22
C TYR A 219 6.45 16.30 -4.59
N ALA A 220 6.92 17.47 -5.01
CA ALA A 220 7.65 17.64 -6.26
C ALA A 220 8.96 16.83 -6.28
N THR A 221 9.66 16.77 -5.14
CA THR A 221 10.85 15.94 -5.00
C THR A 221 10.50 14.45 -5.15
N ALA A 222 9.44 13.98 -4.46
CA ALA A 222 8.95 12.61 -4.58
C ALA A 222 8.56 12.26 -6.04
N GLN A 223 7.84 13.15 -6.72
CA GLN A 223 7.45 12.98 -8.12
C GLN A 223 8.69 12.72 -9.00
N SER A 224 9.77 13.48 -8.84
CA SER A 224 11.00 13.29 -9.64
C SER A 224 11.64 11.91 -9.48
N TYR A 225 11.47 11.24 -8.33
CA TYR A 225 11.95 9.88 -8.09
C TYR A 225 10.98 8.83 -8.65
N TYR A 226 9.67 9.07 -8.55
CA TYR A 226 8.68 8.20 -9.16
C TYR A 226 8.73 8.26 -10.70
N ASP A 227 8.90 9.43 -11.32
CA ASP A 227 8.94 9.57 -12.79
C ASP A 227 10.07 8.75 -13.43
N ARG A 228 11.21 8.63 -12.74
CA ARG A 228 12.38 7.85 -13.21
C ARG A 228 12.31 6.37 -12.81
N THR A 229 11.33 5.96 -12.02
CA THR A 229 11.20 4.59 -11.50
C THR A 229 9.97 3.93 -12.13
N PRO A 230 10.12 3.03 -13.12
CA PRO A 230 8.98 2.36 -13.74
C PRO A 230 8.17 1.54 -12.73
N GLY A 231 6.86 1.40 -12.87
CA GLY A 231 6.06 0.61 -11.94
C GLY A 231 5.75 1.33 -10.63
N THR A 232 5.64 2.67 -10.66
CA THR A 232 5.23 3.49 -9.50
C THR A 232 4.00 4.35 -9.83
N GLU A 233 3.23 3.97 -10.84
CA GLU A 233 2.09 4.73 -11.34
C GLU A 233 1.03 4.92 -10.24
N LEU A 234 0.84 3.90 -9.38
CA LEU A 234 -0.06 3.99 -8.23
C LEU A 234 0.48 4.93 -7.13
N HIS A 235 1.79 4.92 -6.85
CA HIS A 235 2.41 5.89 -5.93
C HIS A 235 2.21 7.32 -6.43
N GLN A 236 2.37 7.54 -7.73
CA GLN A 236 2.14 8.84 -8.37
C GLN A 236 0.66 9.26 -8.28
N ALA A 237 -0.29 8.31 -8.34
CA ALA A 237 -1.70 8.61 -8.15
C ALA A 237 -2.02 9.10 -6.74
N TYR A 238 -1.44 8.48 -5.71
CA TYR A 238 -1.55 8.96 -4.32
C TYR A 238 -0.95 10.36 -4.15
N LEU A 239 0.20 10.61 -4.77
CA LEU A 239 0.86 11.92 -4.76
C LEU A 239 -0.01 12.98 -5.46
N SER A 240 -0.57 12.63 -6.63
CA SER A 240 -1.46 13.48 -7.42
C SER A 240 -2.71 13.89 -6.65
N ALA A 241 -3.28 13.00 -5.84
CA ALA A 241 -4.40 13.35 -4.97
C ALA A 241 -4.05 14.47 -3.97
N GLN A 242 -2.85 14.41 -3.36
CA GLN A 242 -2.40 15.46 -2.42
C GLN A 242 -2.15 16.79 -3.13
N MET A 243 -1.46 16.76 -4.28
CA MET A 243 -1.15 17.96 -5.05
C MET A 243 -2.40 18.57 -5.69
N ALA A 244 -3.38 17.77 -6.08
CA ALA A 244 -4.66 18.23 -6.60
C ALA A 244 -5.53 18.87 -5.50
N ALA A 245 -5.57 18.27 -4.31
CA ALA A 245 -6.25 18.85 -3.15
C ALA A 245 -5.70 20.25 -2.80
N HIS A 246 -4.38 20.40 -2.82
CA HIS A 246 -3.75 21.70 -2.63
C HIS A 246 -4.06 22.71 -3.75
N ALA A 247 -4.08 22.28 -5.02
CA ALA A 247 -4.47 23.14 -6.13
C ALA A 247 -5.93 23.62 -5.99
N ILE A 248 -6.85 22.73 -5.59
CA ILE A 248 -8.26 23.08 -5.30
C ILE A 248 -8.34 24.10 -4.17
N SER A 249 -7.58 23.95 -3.09
CA SER A 249 -7.57 24.92 -1.98
C SER A 249 -7.02 26.29 -2.36
N ARG A 250 -6.30 26.39 -3.47
CA ARG A 250 -5.82 27.64 -4.06
C ARG A 250 -6.77 28.21 -5.12
N GLY A 251 -7.91 27.54 -5.38
CA GLY A 251 -8.86 27.91 -6.43
C GLY A 251 -8.39 27.52 -7.84
N ASP A 252 -7.30 26.76 -7.99
CA ASP A 252 -6.76 26.35 -9.28
C ASP A 252 -7.34 24.99 -9.73
N GLY A 253 -8.60 25.03 -10.18
CA GLY A 253 -9.29 23.85 -10.70
C GLY A 253 -8.63 23.27 -11.95
N ARG A 254 -7.99 24.08 -12.79
CA ARG A 254 -7.35 23.60 -14.04
C ARG A 254 -6.11 22.77 -13.73
N ALA A 255 -5.25 23.23 -12.82
CA ALA A 255 -4.07 22.46 -12.40
C ALA A 255 -4.48 21.17 -11.68
N ALA A 256 -5.56 21.19 -10.89
CA ALA A 256 -6.10 19.99 -10.27
C ALA A 256 -6.55 18.96 -11.32
N LEU A 257 -7.36 19.36 -12.31
CA LEU A 257 -7.86 18.46 -13.36
C LEU A 257 -6.72 17.80 -14.17
N ALA A 258 -5.66 18.56 -14.47
CA ALA A 258 -4.50 18.05 -15.21
C ALA A 258 -3.79 16.89 -14.48
N ARG A 259 -3.77 16.90 -13.14
CA ARG A 259 -3.18 15.84 -12.31
C ARG A 259 -4.13 14.66 -12.09
N ILE A 260 -5.42 14.95 -11.92
CA ILE A 260 -6.42 13.93 -11.56
C ILE A 260 -6.65 12.93 -12.69
N GLY A 261 -6.66 13.36 -13.95
CA GLY A 261 -6.95 12.50 -15.11
C GLY A 261 -6.09 11.23 -15.17
N PRO A 262 -4.75 11.35 -15.28
CA PRO A 262 -3.86 10.18 -15.28
C PRO A 262 -3.92 9.36 -13.98
N ALA A 263 -4.05 10.03 -12.83
CA ALA A 263 -4.11 9.37 -11.52
C ALA A 263 -5.33 8.45 -11.37
N MET A 264 -6.49 8.82 -11.96
CA MET A 264 -7.69 7.97 -11.93
C MET A 264 -7.52 6.69 -12.73
N ALA A 265 -6.78 6.72 -13.84
CA ALA A 265 -6.49 5.51 -14.61
C ALA A 265 -5.65 4.54 -13.77
N ALA A 266 -4.54 5.03 -13.19
CA ALA A 266 -3.69 4.22 -12.31
C ALA A 266 -4.44 3.66 -11.09
N ALA A 267 -5.30 4.45 -10.44
CA ALA A 267 -6.11 3.98 -9.32
C ALA A 267 -7.14 2.90 -9.75
N ARG A 268 -7.71 3.01 -10.95
CA ARG A 268 -8.64 2.01 -11.50
C ARG A 268 -7.91 0.72 -11.85
N ASP A 269 -6.77 0.83 -12.53
CA ASP A 269 -5.98 -0.32 -12.98
C ASP A 269 -5.42 -1.11 -11.79
N ALA A 270 -5.09 -0.42 -10.70
CA ALA A 270 -4.70 -1.03 -9.43
C ALA A 270 -5.90 -1.47 -8.55
N GLU A 271 -7.12 -1.36 -9.05
CA GLU A 271 -8.36 -1.67 -8.34
C GLU A 271 -8.50 -0.99 -6.96
N ASN A 272 -7.97 0.22 -6.81
CA ASN A 272 -8.01 0.98 -5.57
C ASN A 272 -9.22 1.92 -5.55
N ALA A 273 -10.36 1.40 -5.14
CA ALA A 273 -11.64 2.12 -5.14
C ALA A 273 -11.64 3.35 -4.21
N GLY A 274 -10.99 3.28 -3.05
CA GLY A 274 -10.89 4.40 -2.11
C GLY A 274 -10.09 5.57 -2.69
N LEU A 275 -8.96 5.28 -3.35
CA LEU A 275 -8.19 6.29 -4.06
C LEU A 275 -8.97 6.84 -5.27
N LEU A 276 -9.59 5.97 -6.06
CA LEU A 276 -10.39 6.37 -7.22
C LEU A 276 -11.57 7.28 -6.80
N ALA A 277 -12.30 6.92 -5.76
CA ALA A 277 -13.38 7.74 -5.22
C ALA A 277 -12.86 9.09 -4.71
N THR A 278 -11.71 9.11 -4.04
CA THR A 278 -11.07 10.36 -3.61
C THR A 278 -10.74 11.26 -4.80
N LEU A 279 -10.13 10.71 -5.86
CA LEU A 279 -9.77 11.44 -7.07
C LEU A 279 -11.01 11.97 -7.80
N MET A 280 -12.09 11.18 -7.90
CA MET A 280 -13.36 11.59 -8.50
C MET A 280 -14.03 12.72 -7.72
N LEU A 281 -14.00 12.66 -6.38
CA LEU A 281 -14.53 13.73 -5.53
C LEU A 281 -13.71 15.02 -5.66
N LEU A 282 -12.37 14.92 -5.74
CA LEU A 282 -11.51 16.06 -6.06
C LEU A 282 -11.82 16.61 -7.47
N GLN A 283 -12.07 15.74 -8.44
CA GLN A 283 -12.46 16.13 -9.80
C GLN A 283 -13.76 16.94 -9.79
N ALA A 284 -14.72 16.53 -8.96
CA ALA A 284 -15.98 17.24 -8.80
C ALA A 284 -15.77 18.67 -8.32
N GLU A 285 -14.89 18.88 -7.33
CA GLU A 285 -14.57 20.23 -6.83
C GLU A 285 -13.79 21.05 -7.85
N ALA A 286 -12.85 20.44 -8.57
CA ALA A 286 -12.10 21.10 -9.64
C ALA A 286 -13.02 21.54 -10.79
N PHE A 287 -14.01 20.73 -11.18
CA PHE A 287 -15.02 21.12 -12.16
C PHE A 287 -15.90 22.27 -11.68
N THR A 288 -16.25 22.30 -10.38
CA THR A 288 -16.96 23.44 -9.79
C THR A 288 -16.14 24.72 -9.93
N LEU A 289 -14.83 24.68 -9.63
CA LEU A 289 -13.92 25.82 -9.79
C LEU A 289 -13.78 26.30 -11.23
N THR A 290 -13.90 25.41 -12.22
CA THR A 290 -13.85 25.77 -13.65
C THR A 290 -15.21 26.08 -14.25
N GLY A 291 -16.28 26.17 -13.45
CA GLY A 291 -17.63 26.49 -13.91
C GLY A 291 -18.40 25.34 -14.59
N ASN A 292 -17.84 24.12 -14.62
CA ASN A 292 -18.49 22.95 -15.22
C ASN A 292 -19.36 22.20 -14.19
N LEU A 293 -20.47 22.82 -13.81
CA LEU A 293 -21.35 22.31 -12.74
C LEU A 293 -22.06 21.00 -13.09
N GLU A 294 -22.33 20.75 -14.37
CA GLU A 294 -22.94 19.50 -14.83
C GLU A 294 -21.98 18.33 -14.64
N ALA A 295 -20.74 18.44 -15.14
CA ALA A 295 -19.72 17.43 -14.94
C ALA A 295 -19.41 17.22 -13.45
N ALA A 296 -19.39 18.30 -12.65
CA ALA A 296 -19.19 18.22 -11.20
C ALA A 296 -20.27 17.39 -10.51
N ARG A 297 -21.55 17.51 -10.92
CA ARG A 297 -22.65 16.71 -10.36
C ARG A 297 -22.58 15.25 -10.81
N ALA A 298 -22.32 15.02 -12.10
CA ALA A 298 -22.22 13.69 -12.67
C ALA A 298 -21.10 12.87 -12.00
N VAL A 299 -19.86 13.39 -11.97
CA VAL A 299 -18.74 12.65 -11.37
C VAL A 299 -18.92 12.42 -9.87
N ARG A 300 -19.56 13.35 -9.15
CA ARG A 300 -19.87 13.17 -7.73
C ARG A 300 -20.86 12.02 -7.52
N LEU A 301 -21.87 11.90 -8.37
CA LEU A 301 -22.81 10.78 -8.34
C LEU A 301 -22.09 9.45 -8.65
N ASP A 302 -21.29 9.42 -9.71
CA ASP A 302 -20.53 8.24 -10.14
C ASP A 302 -19.53 7.76 -9.07
N SER A 303 -18.99 8.69 -8.27
CA SER A 303 -18.04 8.36 -7.21
C SER A 303 -18.64 7.51 -6.08
N LEU A 304 -19.97 7.55 -5.89
CA LEU A 304 -20.61 6.95 -4.72
C LEU A 304 -20.50 5.43 -4.66
N GLY A 305 -20.50 4.75 -5.82
CA GLY A 305 -20.31 3.30 -5.88
C GLY A 305 -18.92 2.91 -5.38
N TRP A 306 -17.89 3.54 -5.94
CA TRP A 306 -16.50 3.37 -5.52
C TRP A 306 -16.28 3.76 -4.05
N ALA A 307 -16.89 4.86 -3.61
CA ALA A 307 -16.77 5.34 -2.24
C ALA A 307 -17.35 4.35 -1.22
N ARG A 308 -18.49 3.72 -1.51
CA ARG A 308 -19.06 2.68 -0.64
C ARG A 308 -18.21 1.43 -0.58
N TYR A 309 -17.61 1.03 -1.71
CA TYR A 309 -16.69 -0.10 -1.74
C TYR A 309 -15.38 0.20 -0.97
N GLY A 310 -14.79 1.38 -1.19
CA GLY A 310 -13.51 1.78 -0.60
C GLY A 310 -13.60 2.20 0.88
N PHE A 311 -14.56 3.06 1.24
CA PHE A 311 -14.69 3.61 2.59
C PHE A 311 -15.70 2.86 3.46
N GLY A 312 -16.54 2.01 2.88
CA GLY A 312 -17.55 1.23 3.59
C GLY A 312 -18.84 2.01 3.84
N PRO A 313 -19.29 2.13 5.10
CA PRO A 313 -20.63 2.63 5.43
C PRO A 313 -20.86 4.08 5.00
N ASP A 314 -22.12 4.43 4.73
CA ASP A 314 -22.51 5.74 4.20
C ASP A 314 -22.02 6.94 5.05
N TRP A 315 -21.88 6.78 6.37
CA TRP A 315 -21.36 7.84 7.22
C TRP A 315 -19.89 8.17 6.91
N ALA A 316 -19.07 7.16 6.56
CA ALA A 316 -17.66 7.32 6.21
C ALA A 316 -17.55 7.98 4.83
N VAL A 317 -18.38 7.55 3.87
CA VAL A 317 -18.52 8.20 2.55
C VAL A 317 -18.86 9.68 2.72
N ARG A 318 -19.90 10.00 3.50
CA ARG A 318 -20.30 11.40 3.75
C ARG A 318 -19.22 12.21 4.45
N ALA A 319 -18.48 11.61 5.38
CA ALA A 319 -17.35 12.27 6.03
C ALA A 319 -16.26 12.64 5.02
N LYS A 320 -15.89 11.72 4.12
CA LYS A 320 -14.89 11.98 3.08
C LYS A 320 -15.34 13.04 2.09
N MET A 321 -16.61 13.01 1.69
CA MET A 321 -17.18 14.05 0.82
C MET A 321 -17.12 15.44 1.45
N ARG A 322 -17.41 15.56 2.76
CA ARG A 322 -17.29 16.84 3.49
C ARG A 322 -15.85 17.31 3.58
N GLU A 323 -14.93 16.42 3.93
CA GLU A 323 -13.49 16.72 3.99
C GLU A 323 -12.99 17.33 2.68
N ILE A 324 -13.37 16.74 1.53
CA ILE A 324 -12.96 17.22 0.21
C ILE A 324 -13.70 18.52 -0.18
N ALA A 325 -14.98 18.64 0.13
CA ALA A 325 -15.76 19.83 -0.20
C ALA A 325 -15.23 21.09 0.51
N VAL A 326 -14.70 20.96 1.73
CA VAL A 326 -14.12 22.09 2.49
C VAL A 326 -12.88 22.66 1.81
N LEU A 327 -12.20 21.89 0.95
CA LEU A 327 -11.05 22.40 0.18
C LEU A 327 -11.44 23.46 -0.84
N ASN A 328 -12.69 23.48 -1.32
CA ASN A 328 -13.08 24.35 -2.43
C ASN A 328 -13.46 25.75 -1.92
N PRO A 329 -12.68 26.81 -2.22
CA PRO A 329 -12.97 28.16 -1.76
C PRO A 329 -14.26 28.74 -2.38
N ALA A 330 -14.74 28.24 -3.51
CA ALA A 330 -15.97 28.73 -4.14
C ALA A 330 -17.27 28.26 -3.46
N ARG A 331 -17.16 27.42 -2.41
CA ARG A 331 -18.30 26.96 -1.60
C ARG A 331 -18.58 27.82 -0.37
N PHE A 332 -17.71 28.79 -0.08
CA PHE A 332 -17.78 29.69 1.08
C PHE A 332 -17.52 31.13 0.62
#